data_AF-A7SPB6-F1
#
_entry.id   AF-A7SPB6-F1
#
_cell.length_a   1.000
_cell.length_b   1.000
_cell.length_c   1.000
_cell.angle_alpha   90.00
_cell.angle_beta   90.00
_cell.angle_gamma   90.00
#
_symmetry.space_group_name_H-M   'P 1'
#
loop_
_entity.id
_entity.type
_entity.pdbx_description
1 polymer ?
#
loop_
_entity_poly.entity_id
_entity_poly.type
_entity_poly.pdbx_seq_one_letter_code
_entity_poly.pdbx_strand_id
1 'polypeptide(L)' 'RLPKLNLPVFSGDPLEWMTFWDSFNVAVHSKPGLPDVDKFNYLKAQVSGEA' A
#
# COMPACT_ATOMS: atom_id res chain seq x y z
N ARG A 1 -13.16 -8.77 7.24
CA ARG A 1 -12.89 -7.39 6.76
C ARG A 1 -11.62 -6.90 7.46
N LEU A 2 -10.62 -6.45 6.73
CA LEU A 2 -9.43 -5.85 7.33
C LEU A 2 -9.85 -4.57 8.07
N PRO A 3 -9.30 -4.28 9.27
CA PRO A 3 -9.51 -2.98 9.89
C PRO A 3 -9.07 -1.89 8.90
N LYS A 4 -9.77 -0.75 8.88
CA LYS A 4 -9.36 0.42 8.09
C LYS A 4 -8.03 0.94 8.66
N LEU A 5 -6.93 0.27 8.31
CA LEU A 5 -5.59 0.80 8.45
C LEU A 5 -5.55 2.01 7.51
N ASN A 6 -5.40 3.20 8.08
CA ASN A 6 -5.07 4.40 7.32
C ASN A 6 -3.66 4.18 6.79
N LEU A 7 -3.55 3.58 5.60
CA LEU A 7 -2.28 3.42 4.92
C LEU A 7 -1.84 4.78 4.37
N PRO A 8 -0.54 5.09 4.39
CA PRO A 8 -0.02 6.27 3.71
C PRO A 8 -0.35 6.19 2.22
N VAL A 9 -0.63 7.34 1.62
CA VAL A 9 -0.76 7.48 0.17
C VAL A 9 0.61 7.86 -0.38
N PHE A 10 1.08 7.17 -1.41
CA PHE A 10 2.30 7.50 -2.11
C PHE A 10 1.99 8.49 -3.24
N SER A 11 2.69 9.63 -3.24
CA SER A 11 2.48 10.73 -4.17
C SER A 11 3.42 10.70 -5.39
N GLY A 12 4.46 9.87 -5.34
CA GLY A 12 5.56 9.84 -6.30
C GLY A 12 6.86 10.42 -5.76
N ASP A 13 6.87 11.06 -4.58
CA ASP A 13 8.10 11.55 -3.94
C ASP A 13 9.01 10.39 -3.52
N PRO A 14 10.20 10.22 -4.12
CA PRO A 14 11.13 9.14 -3.76
C PRO A 14 11.55 9.15 -2.28
N LEU A 15 11.50 10.31 -1.61
CA LEU A 15 11.82 10.42 -0.17
C LEU A 15 10.76 9.75 0.71
N GLU A 16 9.52 9.68 0.24
CA GLU A 16 8.40 9.02 0.95
C GLU A 16 8.34 7.51 0.69
N TRP A 17 9.04 7.01 -0.35
CA TRP A 17 8.94 5.64 -0.84
C TRP A 17 9.20 4.60 0.25
N MET A 18 10.28 4.76 1.03
CA MET A 18 10.66 3.75 2.03
C MET A 18 9.59 3.63 3.11
N THR A 19 9.09 4.76 3.62
CA THR A 19 8.04 4.80 4.65
C THR A 19 6.71 4.26 4.13
N PHE A 20 6.36 4.58 2.88
CA PHE A 20 5.19 4.01 2.21
C PHE A 20 5.31 2.49 2.09
N TRP A 21 6.42 2.00 1.53
CA TRP A 21 6.62 0.58 1.25
C TRP A 21 6.63 -0.26 2.53
N ASP A 22 7.30 0.19 3.59
CA ASP A 22 7.32 -0.53 4.86
C ASP A 22 5.90 -0.71 5.43
N SER A 23 5.11 0.37 5.40
CA SER A 23 3.71 0.36 5.84
C SER A 23 2.84 -0.56 4.97
N PHE A 24 2.97 -0.44 3.64
CA PHE A 24 2.22 -1.25 2.68
C PHE A 24 2.59 -2.73 2.79
N ASN A 25 3.88 -3.02 3.00
CA ASN A 25 4.38 -4.39 3.05
C ASN A 25 3.79 -5.15 4.24
N VAL A 26 3.85 -4.57 5.44
CA VAL A 26 3.31 -5.18 6.67
C VAL A 26 1.79 -5.30 6.62
N ALA A 27 1.11 -4.30 6.07
CA ALA A 27 -0.35 -4.26 6.09
C ALA A 27 -1.03 -5.09 4.99
N VAL A 28 -0.38 -5.24 3.82
CA VAL A 28 -0.98 -5.77 2.59
C VAL A 28 -0.08 -6.82 1.92
N HIS A 29 1.14 -6.47 1.50
CA HIS A 29 1.96 -7.34 0.63
C HIS A 29 2.29 -8.68 1.28
N SER A 30 2.76 -8.64 2.54
CA SER A 30 3.18 -9.82 3.30
C SER A 30 2.02 -10.59 3.92
N LYS A 31 0.77 -10.11 3.79
CA LYS A 31 -0.37 -10.80 4.40
C LYS A 31 -0.69 -12.11 3.70
N PRO A 32 -0.60 -13.25 4.39
CA PRO A 32 -0.98 -14.53 3.83
C PRO A 32 -2.50 -14.59 3.65
N GLY A 33 -2.94 -15.26 2.58
CA GLY A 33 -4.36 -15.45 2.28
C GLY A 33 -5.06 -14.25 1.61
N LEU A 34 -4.34 -13.15 1.34
CA LEU A 34 -4.84 -12.07 0.50
C LEU A 34 -4.44 -12.35 -0.97
N PRO A 35 -5.40 -12.50 -1.90
CA PRO A 35 -5.12 -12.68 -3.32
C PRO A 35 -4.31 -11.52 -3.91
N ASP A 36 -3.47 -11.78 -4.89
CA ASP A 36 -2.62 -10.75 -5.49
C ASP A 36 -3.44 -9.65 -6.19
N VAL A 37 -4.62 -9.99 -6.74
CA VAL A 37 -5.56 -8.99 -7.29
C VAL A 37 -6.05 -8.01 -6.22
N ASP A 38 -6.30 -8.48 -5.00
CA ASP A 38 -6.72 -7.62 -3.90
C ASP A 38 -5.55 -6.76 -3.43
N LYS A 39 -4.34 -7.32 -3.32
CA LYS A 39 -3.12 -6.56 -3.02
C LYS A 39 -2.89 -5.45 -4.05
N PHE A 40 -3.07 -5.74 -5.33
CA PHE A 40 -2.96 -4.76 -6.40
C PHE A 40 -4.03 -3.66 -6.28
N ASN A 41 -5.27 -4.02 -5.95
CA ASN A 41 -6.33 -3.03 -5.73
C ASN A 41 -6.02 -2.12 -4.53
N TYR A 42 -5.45 -2.65 -3.44
CA TYR A 42 -4.97 -1.83 -2.33
C TYR A 42 -3.83 -0.91 -2.76
N LEU A 43 -2.85 -1.40 -3.52
CA LEU A 43 -1.76 -0.58 -4.03
C LEU A 43 -2.32 0.59 -4.86
N LYS A 44 -3.21 0.29 -5.81
CA LYS A 44 -3.84 1.28 -6.69
C LYS A 44 -4.64 2.35 -5.92
N ALA A 45 -5.27 1.97 -4.81
CA ALA A 45 -6.00 2.91 -3.95
C ALA A 45 -5.08 3.82 -3.10
N GLN A 46 -3.82 3.43 -2.94
CA GLN A 46 -2.83 4.11 -2.10
C GLN A 46 -1.74 4.82 -2.90
N VAL A 47 -1.90 4.95 -4.21
CA VAL A 47 -1.03 5.77 -5.08
C VAL A 47 -1.83 6.96 -5.61
N SER A 48 -1.14 8.08 -5.80
CA SER A 48 -1.71 9.33 -6.30
C SER A 48 -0.61 10.16 -6.96
N GLY A 49 -0.99 11.25 -7.64
CA GLY A 49 -0.01 12.16 -8.24
C GLY A 49 0.72 11.52 -9.41
N GLU A 50 2.05 11.60 -9.41
CA GLU A 50 2.93 11.08 -10.47
C GLU A 50 3.37 9.61 -10.24
N ALA A 51 2.91 9.00 -9.14
CA ALA A 51 3.15 7.59 -8.82
C ALA A 51 2.41 6.60 -9.73
#